data_AF-A0A9N9AKI6-F1
#
_entry.id   AF-A0A9N9AKI6-F1
#
_cell.length_a   1.000
_cell.length_b   1.000
_cell.length_c   1.000
_cell.angle_alpha   90.00
_cell.angle_beta   90.00
_cell.angle_gamma   90.00
#
_symmetry.space_group_name_H-M   'P 1'
#
loop_
_entity.id
_entity.type
_entity.pdbx_description
1 polymer ?
#
loop_
_entity_poly.entity_id
_entity_poly.type
_entity_poly.pdbx_seq_one_letter_code
_entity_poly.pdbx_strand_id
1 'polypeptide(L)'
;MRTIKCVVVGDYDVGKTELLIAYTTNKFPSKYIPTVFDNREVTVIIGDDPYTLGLFDSTGLEDYDRLRCLSYPQTNVFLICFSVTSPASFENIKKKWFHEVQNHCPGIPCLIVGTKIDLRDDPLTVSELRQKNMRPVTSEQGKELAQELGAIKYVECSALTQKGLKNVFDEAAVAALDNKIKYVFGNYTVTATIGDERYTLGLFDAIGLEDYNRLLSYHQADVFLICFSVTSLISFENVKEKWVSEIHHHCPGISFLIVGTQIGMQNEELSQQSMKPVTSKQGEKLAKKLGATKYVECSVLSQESVKNVFYEAVVAARNTDLPIIKRPRNKLDIMPLLHKMNKWK
;
A
#
# COMPACT_ATOMS: atom_id res chain seq x y z
N MET A 1 -16.74 -20.30 -1.40
CA MET A 1 -15.98 -19.37 -0.53
C MET A 1 -14.71 -18.98 -1.28
N ARG A 2 -14.34 -17.70 -1.33
CA ARG A 2 -13.11 -17.27 -2.02
C ARG A 2 -11.91 -17.56 -1.11
N THR A 3 -10.88 -18.21 -1.65
CA THR A 3 -9.69 -18.59 -0.88
C THR A 3 -8.50 -17.69 -1.23
N ILE A 4 -7.79 -17.25 -0.20
CA ILE A 4 -6.50 -16.55 -0.28
C ILE A 4 -5.44 -17.50 0.27
N LYS A 5 -4.49 -17.92 -0.57
CA LYS A 5 -3.34 -18.70 -0.12
C LYS A 5 -2.19 -17.78 0.26
N CYS A 6 -1.80 -17.81 1.54
CA CYS A 6 -0.68 -17.07 2.11
C CYS A 6 0.42 -18.05 2.54
N VAL A 7 1.62 -17.93 1.97
CA VAL A 7 2.77 -18.78 2.32
C VAL A 7 3.78 -17.97 3.12
N VAL A 8 4.25 -18.53 4.23
CA VAL A 8 5.23 -17.88 5.12
C VAL A 8 6.59 -18.54 4.95
N VAL A 9 7.61 -17.74 4.63
CA VAL A 9 9.00 -18.18 4.40
C VAL A 9 9.97 -17.32 5.21
N GLY A 10 11.22 -17.76 5.36
CA GLY A 10 12.23 -17.11 6.19
C GLY A 10 13.09 -18.11 6.94
N ASP A 11 14.18 -17.64 7.55
CA ASP A 11 15.16 -18.49 8.26
C ASP A 11 14.51 -19.36 9.35
N TYR A 12 15.24 -20.39 9.79
CA TYR A 12 14.89 -21.12 10.99
C TYR A 12 14.84 -20.20 12.22
N ASP A 13 13.92 -20.47 13.15
CA ASP A 13 13.74 -19.72 14.41
C ASP A 13 13.49 -18.19 14.26
N VAL A 14 12.85 -17.78 13.17
CA VAL A 14 12.34 -16.40 13.00
C VAL A 14 10.88 -16.25 13.39
N GLY A 15 10.27 -17.20 14.11
CA GLY A 15 8.92 -17.02 14.64
C GLY A 15 7.76 -17.24 13.64
N LYS A 16 7.98 -17.92 12.50
CA LYS A 16 6.94 -18.18 11.48
C LYS A 16 5.79 -19.02 12.04
N THR A 17 6.13 -20.10 12.73
CA THR A 17 5.16 -21.03 13.32
C THR A 17 4.40 -20.35 14.46
N GLU A 18 5.09 -19.61 15.32
CA GLU A 18 4.51 -18.82 16.41
C GLU A 18 3.56 -17.75 15.88
N LEU A 19 3.93 -17.06 14.80
CA LEU A 19 3.09 -16.07 14.12
C LEU A 19 1.75 -16.71 13.67
N LEU A 20 1.82 -17.86 13.00
CA LEU A 20 0.64 -18.56 12.50
C LEU A 20 -0.21 -19.17 13.62
N ILE A 21 0.41 -19.71 14.68
CA ILE A 21 -0.33 -20.24 15.84
C ILE A 21 -1.03 -19.10 16.56
N ALA A 22 -0.29 -18.04 16.90
CA ALA A 22 -0.84 -16.92 17.64
C ALA A 22 -2.02 -16.27 16.93
N TYR A 23 -1.95 -16.14 15.60
CA TYR A 23 -3.04 -15.56 14.82
C TYR A 23 -4.29 -16.45 14.77
N THR A 24 -4.11 -17.77 14.66
CA THR A 24 -5.24 -18.70 14.56
C THR A 24 -5.87 -19.05 15.91
N THR A 25 -5.10 -19.00 17.00
CA THR A 25 -5.58 -19.44 18.33
C THR A 25 -5.65 -18.32 19.37
N ASN A 26 -5.25 -17.09 19.04
CA ASN A 26 -5.09 -15.97 19.98
C ASN A 26 -4.23 -16.32 21.20
N LYS A 27 -3.26 -17.23 21.04
CA LYS A 27 -2.38 -17.73 22.10
C LYS A 27 -0.98 -17.99 21.58
N PHE A 28 0.03 -17.65 22.37
CA PHE A 28 1.40 -18.06 22.08
C PHE A 28 1.57 -19.57 22.38
N PRO A 29 2.24 -20.35 21.51
CA PRO A 29 2.42 -21.78 21.74
C PRO A 29 3.29 -22.04 22.98
N SER A 30 2.85 -22.96 23.84
CA SER A 30 3.59 -23.35 25.04
C SER A 30 4.71 -24.37 24.79
N LYS A 31 4.72 -25.00 23.61
CA LYS A 31 5.74 -25.98 23.18
C LYS A 31 6.09 -25.73 21.73
N TYR A 32 7.39 -25.64 21.45
CA TYR A 32 7.90 -25.59 20.08
C TYR A 32 7.97 -26.99 19.49
N ILE A 33 7.36 -27.16 18.31
CA ILE A 33 7.50 -28.37 17.49
C ILE A 33 8.10 -27.89 16.15
N PRO A 34 9.29 -28.39 15.75
CA PRO A 34 9.90 -27.99 14.48
C PRO A 34 8.99 -28.27 13.29
N THR A 35 8.70 -27.24 12.49
CA THR A 35 7.85 -27.38 11.31
C THR A 35 8.64 -27.89 10.11
N VAL A 36 8.08 -28.90 9.43
CA VAL A 36 8.43 -29.25 8.04
C VAL A 36 7.42 -28.58 7.10
N PHE A 37 6.13 -28.87 7.30
CA PHE A 37 4.98 -28.14 6.76
C PHE A 37 3.82 -28.17 7.76
N ASP A 38 3.06 -27.09 7.81
CA ASP A 38 1.75 -27.07 8.46
C ASP A 38 0.81 -26.13 7.69
N ASN A 39 -0.44 -26.53 7.51
CA ASN A 39 -1.44 -25.75 6.80
C ASN A 39 -2.62 -25.49 7.74
N ARG A 40 -3.00 -24.22 7.86
CA ARG A 40 -4.15 -23.80 8.65
C ARG A 40 -5.09 -22.95 7.82
N GLU A 41 -6.36 -22.97 8.18
CA GLU A 41 -7.35 -22.11 7.55
C GLU A 41 -8.06 -21.28 8.61
N VAL A 42 -8.28 -20.01 8.30
CA VAL A 42 -9.08 -19.11 9.12
C VAL A 42 -10.02 -18.31 8.23
N THR A 43 -11.23 -18.07 8.72
CA THR A 43 -12.18 -17.21 8.01
C THR A 43 -11.94 -15.77 8.43
N VAL A 44 -11.72 -14.89 7.46
CA VAL A 44 -11.54 -13.45 7.64
C VAL A 44 -12.62 -12.70 6.87
N ILE A 45 -13.03 -11.54 7.38
CA ILE A 45 -13.98 -10.66 6.71
C ILE A 45 -13.18 -9.51 6.08
N ILE A 46 -13.30 -9.33 4.76
CA ILE A 46 -12.63 -8.25 4.02
C ILE A 46 -13.71 -7.44 3.31
N GLY A 47 -13.92 -6.20 3.76
CA GLY A 47 -15.12 -5.44 3.43
C GLY A 47 -16.35 -6.12 4.03
N ASP A 48 -17.32 -6.47 3.18
CA ASP A 48 -18.53 -7.20 3.56
C ASP A 48 -18.47 -8.70 3.20
N ASP A 49 -17.40 -9.15 2.54
CA ASP A 49 -17.28 -10.50 2.00
C ASP A 49 -16.43 -11.41 2.91
N PRO A 50 -16.86 -12.65 3.21
CA PRO A 50 -16.05 -13.63 3.92
C PRO A 50 -15.07 -14.34 2.98
N TYR A 51 -13.80 -14.42 3.40
CA TYR A 51 -12.71 -15.12 2.72
C TYR A 51 -12.11 -16.21 3.61
N THR A 52 -11.69 -17.31 2.98
CA THR A 52 -10.87 -18.33 3.63
C THR A 52 -9.41 -17.98 3.42
N LEU A 53 -8.69 -17.64 4.48
CA LEU A 53 -7.25 -17.42 4.44
C LEU A 53 -6.54 -18.74 4.79
N GLY A 54 -5.97 -19.37 3.76
CA GLY A 54 -5.13 -20.56 3.89
C GLY A 54 -3.70 -20.15 4.20
N LEU A 55 -3.23 -20.49 5.39
CA LEU A 55 -1.92 -20.18 5.95
C LEU A 55 -1.00 -21.39 5.84
N PHE A 56 0.08 -21.24 5.09
CA PHE A 56 1.04 -22.32 4.81
C PHE A 56 2.35 -22.00 5.54
N ASP A 57 2.61 -22.71 6.62
CA ASP A 57 3.88 -22.69 7.35
C ASP A 57 4.92 -23.53 6.61
N SER A 58 6.08 -22.95 6.36
CA SER A 58 7.18 -23.64 5.70
C SER A 58 8.44 -23.63 6.55
N THR A 59 9.19 -24.72 6.47
CA THR A 59 10.46 -24.82 7.19
C THR A 59 11.51 -23.83 6.66
N GLY A 60 12.26 -23.23 7.59
CA GLY A 60 13.39 -22.35 7.29
C GLY A 60 14.73 -23.08 7.14
N LEU A 61 14.74 -24.41 7.25
CA LEU A 61 15.94 -25.24 7.15
C LEU A 61 16.36 -25.45 5.69
N GLU A 62 17.65 -25.31 5.40
CA GLU A 62 18.18 -25.35 4.03
C GLU A 62 18.09 -26.74 3.37
N ASP A 63 18.24 -27.80 4.17
CA ASP A 63 18.14 -29.19 3.69
C ASP A 63 16.77 -29.53 3.08
N TYR A 64 15.77 -28.69 3.34
CA TYR A 64 14.38 -28.86 2.91
C TYR A 64 13.95 -27.88 1.81
N ASP A 65 14.88 -27.13 1.20
CA ASP A 65 14.58 -26.12 0.17
C ASP A 65 13.70 -26.68 -0.96
N ARG A 66 14.00 -27.88 -1.47
CA ARG A 66 13.20 -28.54 -2.52
C ARG A 66 11.79 -28.90 -2.09
N LEU A 67 11.65 -29.37 -0.85
CA LEU A 67 10.37 -29.72 -0.28
C LEU A 67 9.53 -28.45 -0.10
N ARG A 68 10.14 -27.36 0.39
CA ARG A 68 9.47 -26.07 0.63
C ARG A 68 8.78 -25.53 -0.61
N CYS A 69 9.45 -25.59 -1.76
CA CYS A 69 8.90 -25.12 -3.01
C CYS A 69 7.62 -25.85 -3.46
N LEU A 70 7.32 -27.04 -2.93
CA LEU A 70 6.06 -27.74 -3.21
C LEU A 70 4.84 -26.99 -2.66
N SER A 71 5.03 -26.11 -1.68
CA SER A 71 3.96 -25.28 -1.12
C SER A 71 3.71 -23.99 -1.91
N TYR A 72 4.58 -23.62 -2.85
CA TYR A 72 4.50 -22.34 -3.58
C TYR A 72 3.44 -22.25 -4.69
N PRO A 73 3.06 -23.32 -5.42
CA PRO A 73 2.05 -23.23 -6.46
C PRO A 73 0.74 -22.60 -5.98
N GLN A 74 0.14 -21.75 -6.82
CA GLN A 74 -1.13 -21.05 -6.57
C GLN A 74 -1.13 -20.10 -5.35
N THR A 75 0.05 -19.70 -4.87
CA THR A 75 0.17 -18.71 -3.79
C THR A 75 -0.38 -17.36 -4.24
N ASN A 76 -1.13 -16.69 -3.36
CA ASN A 76 -1.67 -15.35 -3.62
C ASN A 76 -0.86 -14.25 -2.97
N VAL A 77 -0.13 -14.54 -1.89
CA VAL A 77 0.77 -13.60 -1.20
C VAL A 77 1.83 -14.36 -0.41
N PHE A 78 3.05 -13.83 -0.35
CA PHE A 78 4.12 -14.33 0.51
C PHE A 78 4.36 -13.40 1.70
N LEU A 79 4.56 -13.99 2.87
CA LEU A 79 5.15 -13.33 4.03
C LEU A 79 6.60 -13.79 4.14
N ILE A 80 7.55 -12.88 3.98
CA ILE A 80 8.98 -13.15 4.08
C ILE A 80 9.46 -12.62 5.43
N CYS A 81 9.64 -13.54 6.38
CA CYS A 81 9.87 -13.23 7.79
C CYS A 81 11.36 -13.23 8.15
N PHE A 82 11.75 -12.28 8.99
CA PHE A 82 13.00 -12.29 9.75
C PHE A 82 12.72 -12.00 11.24
N SER A 83 13.67 -12.30 12.11
CA SER A 83 13.59 -11.84 13.51
C SER A 83 14.34 -10.53 13.66
N VAL A 84 13.73 -9.54 14.31
CA VAL A 84 14.42 -8.26 14.57
C VAL A 84 15.62 -8.42 15.49
N THR A 85 15.73 -9.55 16.20
CA THR A 85 16.88 -9.89 17.04
C THR A 85 17.94 -10.71 16.32
N SER A 86 17.75 -11.05 15.05
CA SER A 86 18.71 -11.80 14.23
C SER A 86 19.07 -11.01 12.96
N PRO A 87 20.12 -10.18 13.01
CA PRO A 87 20.60 -9.43 11.83
C PRO A 87 20.95 -10.34 10.64
N ALA A 88 21.45 -11.55 10.90
CA ALA A 88 21.70 -12.53 9.85
C ALA A 88 20.40 -12.91 9.09
N SER A 89 19.30 -13.14 9.82
CA SER A 89 18.01 -13.45 9.19
C SER A 89 17.46 -12.29 8.34
N PHE A 90 17.75 -11.05 8.73
CA PHE A 90 17.42 -9.86 7.96
C PHE A 90 18.22 -9.76 6.67
N GLU A 91 19.54 -10.00 6.72
CA GLU A 91 20.38 -10.05 5.52
C GLU A 91 19.96 -11.15 4.55
N ASN A 92 19.52 -12.30 5.08
CA ASN A 92 19.07 -13.45 4.29
C ASN A 92 17.78 -13.18 3.53
N ILE A 93 16.98 -12.18 3.91
CA ILE A 93 15.82 -11.75 3.12
C ILE A 93 16.25 -11.39 1.71
N LYS A 94 17.27 -10.55 1.58
CA LYS A 94 17.83 -10.14 0.28
C LYS A 94 18.66 -11.25 -0.34
N LYS A 95 19.56 -11.89 0.42
CA LYS A 95 20.51 -12.87 -0.14
C LYS A 95 19.84 -14.17 -0.63
N LYS A 96 18.72 -14.56 -0.01
CA LYS A 96 18.06 -15.85 -0.27
C LYS A 96 16.56 -15.71 -0.53
N TRP A 97 15.79 -15.33 0.49
CA TRP A 97 14.34 -15.57 0.51
C TRP A 97 13.57 -14.81 -0.56
N PHE A 98 13.89 -13.53 -0.75
CA PHE A 98 13.23 -12.71 -1.76
C PHE A 98 13.52 -13.24 -3.17
N HIS A 99 14.79 -13.57 -3.46
CA HIS A 99 15.16 -14.17 -4.75
C HIS A 99 14.52 -15.54 -4.97
N GLU A 100 14.47 -16.40 -3.94
CA GLU A 100 13.83 -17.71 -4.04
C GLU A 100 12.35 -17.60 -4.42
N VAL A 101 11.61 -16.72 -3.72
CA VAL A 101 10.19 -16.47 -4.00
C VAL A 101 9.99 -15.91 -5.39
N GLN A 102 10.77 -14.90 -5.80
CA GLN A 102 10.67 -14.30 -7.14
C GLN A 102 11.01 -15.28 -8.27
N ASN A 103 11.96 -16.19 -8.04
CA ASN A 103 12.34 -17.20 -9.03
C ASN A 103 11.24 -18.25 -9.24
N HIS A 104 10.56 -18.68 -8.17
CA HIS A 104 9.51 -19.70 -8.27
C HIS A 104 8.12 -19.13 -8.56
N CYS A 105 7.85 -17.91 -8.11
CA CYS A 105 6.53 -17.26 -8.14
C CYS A 105 6.65 -15.78 -8.55
N PRO A 106 7.12 -15.50 -9.78
CA PRO A 106 7.32 -14.13 -10.23
C PRO A 106 6.00 -13.34 -10.25
N GLY A 107 6.04 -12.11 -9.74
CA GLY A 107 4.89 -11.20 -9.73
C GLY A 107 3.85 -11.45 -8.62
N ILE A 108 4.04 -12.48 -7.78
CA ILE A 108 3.22 -12.67 -6.58
C ILE A 108 3.65 -11.64 -5.51
N PRO A 109 2.70 -10.99 -4.81
CA PRO A 109 3.03 -9.92 -3.88
C PRO A 109 3.73 -10.50 -2.65
N CYS A 110 4.71 -9.77 -2.16
CA CYS A 110 5.51 -10.16 -1.00
C CYS A 110 5.48 -9.05 0.05
N LEU A 111 5.26 -9.41 1.31
CA LEU A 111 5.48 -8.52 2.45
C LEU A 111 6.74 -8.95 3.17
N ILE A 112 7.53 -7.98 3.61
CA ILE A 112 8.64 -8.23 4.53
C ILE A 112 8.11 -8.10 5.96
N VAL A 113 8.36 -9.10 6.80
CA VAL A 113 7.81 -9.16 8.16
C VAL A 113 8.92 -9.24 9.19
N GLY A 114 9.04 -8.20 10.03
CA GLY A 114 9.89 -8.20 11.21
C GLY A 114 9.16 -8.82 12.41
N THR A 115 9.63 -9.97 12.88
CA THR A 115 9.03 -10.70 14.01
C THR A 115 9.80 -10.48 15.31
N LYS A 116 9.24 -10.94 16.44
CA LYS A 116 9.85 -10.88 17.79
C LYS A 116 10.16 -9.44 18.24
N ILE A 117 9.33 -8.46 17.88
CA ILE A 117 9.56 -7.05 18.23
C ILE A 117 9.51 -6.75 19.73
N ASP A 118 8.92 -7.64 20.51
CA ASP A 118 8.96 -7.61 21.98
C ASP A 118 10.38 -7.73 22.55
N LEU A 119 11.30 -8.32 21.79
CA LEU A 119 12.70 -8.51 22.20
C LEU A 119 13.64 -7.40 21.69
N ARG A 120 13.15 -6.42 20.93
CA ARG A 120 14.00 -5.36 20.36
C ARG A 120 14.68 -4.53 21.46
N ASP A 121 13.94 -4.21 22.51
CA ASP A 121 14.41 -3.40 23.64
C ASP A 121 14.64 -4.25 24.91
N ASP A 122 14.56 -5.58 24.79
CA ASP A 122 14.80 -6.49 25.91
C ASP A 122 16.27 -6.42 26.36
N PRO A 123 16.56 -6.10 27.64
CA PRO A 123 17.93 -5.88 28.10
C PRO A 123 18.86 -7.08 27.89
N LEU A 124 18.36 -8.30 28.04
CA LEU A 124 19.15 -9.52 27.86
C LEU A 124 19.51 -9.71 26.40
N THR A 125 18.51 -9.64 25.52
CA THR A 125 18.69 -9.74 24.06
C THR A 125 19.65 -8.67 23.53
N VAL A 126 19.49 -7.42 23.98
CA VAL A 126 20.37 -6.31 23.57
C VAL A 126 21.81 -6.56 24.05
N SER A 127 21.99 -7.06 25.28
CA SER A 127 23.30 -7.40 25.83
C SER A 127 23.98 -8.52 25.03
N GLU A 128 23.27 -9.59 24.72
CA GLU A 128 23.78 -10.73 23.94
C GLU A 128 24.21 -10.32 22.52
N LEU A 129 23.41 -9.48 21.86
CA LEU A 129 23.77 -8.95 20.54
C LEU A 129 24.99 -8.04 20.60
N ARG A 130 25.08 -7.17 21.62
CA ARG A 130 26.25 -6.30 21.81
C ARG A 130 27.54 -7.08 22.02
N GLN A 131 27.51 -8.21 22.74
CA GLN A 131 28.68 -9.08 22.89
C GLN A 131 29.19 -9.63 21.54
N LYS A 132 28.32 -9.72 20.54
CA LYS A 132 28.65 -10.12 19.17
C LYS A 132 28.85 -8.93 18.22
N ASN A 133 28.99 -7.71 18.74
CA ASN A 133 29.06 -6.46 17.97
C ASN A 133 27.86 -6.23 17.03
N MET A 134 26.69 -6.73 17.43
CA MET A 134 25.44 -6.61 16.70
C MET A 134 24.43 -5.75 17.46
N ARG A 135 23.39 -5.31 16.76
CA ARG A 135 22.22 -4.63 17.33
C ARG A 135 20.95 -5.20 16.73
N PRO A 136 19.80 -5.13 17.43
CA PRO A 136 18.51 -5.43 16.84
C PRO A 136 18.27 -4.58 15.59
N VAL A 137 17.56 -5.16 14.62
CA VAL A 137 17.16 -4.50 13.38
C VAL A 137 16.09 -3.45 13.69
N THR A 138 16.29 -2.23 13.22
CA THR A 138 15.34 -1.13 13.41
C THR A 138 14.22 -1.18 12.39
N SER A 139 13.12 -0.48 12.69
CA SER A 139 11.99 -0.38 11.78
C SER A 139 12.35 0.34 10.48
N GLU A 140 13.26 1.31 10.54
CA GLU A 140 13.77 2.05 9.37
C GLU A 140 14.51 1.11 8.43
N GLN A 141 15.41 0.27 8.96
CA GLN A 141 16.14 -0.73 8.15
C GLN A 141 15.17 -1.70 7.47
N GLY A 142 14.12 -2.14 8.17
CA GLY A 142 13.07 -2.98 7.59
C GLY A 142 12.31 -2.32 6.44
N LYS A 143 11.96 -1.04 6.59
CA LYS A 143 11.29 -0.25 5.54
C LYS A 143 12.20 -0.04 4.32
N GLU A 144 13.45 0.36 4.56
CA GLU A 144 14.46 0.56 3.51
C GLU A 144 14.68 -0.72 2.71
N LEU A 145 14.76 -1.88 3.38
CA LEU A 145 14.92 -3.16 2.70
C LEU A 145 13.69 -3.53 1.86
N ALA A 146 12.48 -3.35 2.39
CA ALA A 146 11.26 -3.64 1.64
C ALA A 146 11.16 -2.77 0.38
N GLN A 147 11.52 -1.50 0.50
CA GLN A 147 11.58 -0.56 -0.62
C GLN A 147 12.65 -0.97 -1.65
N GLU A 148 13.86 -1.29 -1.19
CA GLU A 148 14.96 -1.74 -2.05
C GLU A 148 14.55 -2.97 -2.88
N LEU A 149 13.85 -3.91 -2.27
CA LEU A 149 13.42 -5.15 -2.92
C LEU A 149 12.16 -5.00 -3.76
N GLY A 150 11.43 -3.88 -3.66
CA GLY A 150 10.12 -3.73 -4.30
C GLY A 150 9.04 -4.62 -3.67
N ALA A 151 9.17 -4.95 -2.39
CA ALA A 151 8.11 -5.61 -1.63
C ALA A 151 6.92 -4.66 -1.44
N ILE A 152 5.71 -5.21 -1.31
CA ILE A 152 4.48 -4.41 -1.17
C ILE A 152 4.52 -3.56 0.10
N LYS A 153 5.01 -4.15 1.21
CA LYS A 153 5.06 -3.48 2.50
C LYS A 153 6.07 -4.13 3.44
N TYR A 154 6.54 -3.32 4.39
CA TYR A 154 7.17 -3.80 5.61
C TYR A 154 6.19 -3.73 6.77
N VAL A 155 6.05 -4.82 7.53
CA VAL A 155 5.20 -4.89 8.72
C VAL A 155 5.97 -5.55 9.87
N GLU A 156 5.59 -5.20 11.10
CA GLU A 156 6.22 -5.71 12.31
C GLU A 156 5.21 -6.34 13.25
N CYS A 157 5.61 -7.41 13.92
CA CYS A 157 4.75 -8.06 14.90
C CYS A 157 5.51 -8.79 16.01
N SER A 158 4.80 -9.04 17.10
CA SER A 158 5.18 -9.95 18.16
C SER A 158 4.05 -10.97 18.32
N ALA A 159 4.36 -12.25 18.12
CA ALA A 159 3.41 -13.33 18.38
C ALA A 159 3.13 -13.47 19.89
N LEU A 160 4.12 -13.14 20.74
CA LEU A 160 4.01 -13.23 22.20
C LEU A 160 3.04 -12.19 22.77
N THR A 161 3.23 -10.93 22.38
CA THR A 161 2.41 -9.80 22.86
C THR A 161 1.19 -9.53 21.99
N GLN A 162 1.08 -10.21 20.85
CA GLN A 162 0.10 -9.99 19.78
C GLN A 162 0.15 -8.60 19.12
N LYS A 163 1.12 -7.76 19.48
CA LYS A 163 1.32 -6.45 18.86
C LYS A 163 1.59 -6.61 17.37
N GLY A 164 0.81 -5.93 16.53
CA GLY A 164 0.96 -5.96 15.07
C GLY A 164 0.54 -7.27 14.39
N LEU A 165 0.13 -8.30 15.14
CA LEU A 165 -0.15 -9.63 14.62
C LEU A 165 -1.28 -9.64 13.59
N LYS A 166 -2.44 -9.05 13.93
CA LYS A 166 -3.58 -8.92 13.00
C LYS A 166 -3.21 -8.13 11.75
N ASN A 167 -2.44 -7.05 11.91
CA ASN A 167 -2.03 -6.17 10.82
C ASN A 167 -1.22 -6.91 9.74
N VAL A 168 -0.35 -7.86 10.13
CA VAL A 168 0.40 -8.68 9.15
C VAL A 168 -0.54 -9.39 8.17
N PHE A 169 -1.61 -10.01 8.68
CA PHE A 169 -2.53 -10.78 7.85
C PHE A 169 -3.57 -9.92 7.13
N ASP A 170 -3.98 -8.80 7.73
CA ASP A 170 -4.83 -7.82 7.05
C ASP A 170 -4.11 -7.28 5.80
N GLU A 171 -2.85 -6.85 5.93
CA GLU A 171 -2.04 -6.33 4.82
C GLU A 171 -1.72 -7.39 3.78
N ALA A 172 -1.50 -8.64 4.20
CA ALA A 172 -1.31 -9.76 3.28
C ALA A 172 -2.58 -10.06 2.47
N ALA A 173 -3.74 -10.00 3.12
CA ALA A 173 -5.01 -10.25 2.46
C ALA A 173 -5.36 -9.13 1.45
N VAL A 174 -5.10 -7.87 1.82
CA VAL A 174 -5.20 -6.72 0.90
C VAL A 174 -4.27 -6.94 -0.30
N ALA A 175 -2.98 -7.19 -0.07
CA ALA A 175 -2.00 -7.41 -1.14
C ALA A 175 -2.37 -8.58 -2.07
N ALA A 176 -2.95 -9.66 -1.53
CA ALA A 176 -3.41 -10.80 -2.31
C ALA A 176 -4.60 -10.49 -3.21
N LEU A 177 -5.55 -9.69 -2.72
CA LEU A 177 -6.74 -9.28 -3.47
C LEU A 177 -6.39 -8.21 -4.51
N ASP A 178 -5.49 -7.30 -4.17
CA ASP A 178 -4.91 -6.29 -5.06
C ASP A 178 -4.04 -6.90 -6.18
N ASN A 179 -3.68 -8.18 -6.10
CA ASN A 179 -3.00 -8.90 -7.18
C ASN A 179 -3.97 -9.72 -8.05
N LYS A 180 -5.16 -10.08 -7.53
CA LYS A 180 -6.25 -10.68 -8.33
C LYS A 180 -7.06 -9.61 -9.08
N ILE A 181 -7.06 -8.38 -8.59
CA ILE A 181 -7.53 -7.19 -9.30
C ILE A 181 -6.26 -6.54 -9.86
N LYS A 182 -6.05 -6.49 -11.20
CA LYS A 182 -4.91 -5.74 -11.75
C LYS A 182 -5.04 -4.27 -11.35
N TYR A 183 -4.33 -3.91 -10.27
CA TYR A 183 -4.05 -2.60 -9.71
C TYR A 183 -5.24 -1.73 -9.26
N VAL A 184 -5.41 -1.58 -7.95
CA VAL A 184 -6.02 -0.39 -7.35
C VAL A 184 -5.16 0.05 -6.15
N PHE A 185 -4.13 0.85 -6.37
CA PHE A 185 -3.32 1.48 -5.30
C PHE A 185 -4.09 2.60 -4.57
N GLY A 186 -5.19 2.27 -3.90
CA GLY A 186 -5.91 3.24 -3.07
C GLY A 186 -6.26 2.64 -1.73
N ASN A 187 -5.74 3.22 -0.64
CA ASN A 187 -6.01 2.77 0.73
C ASN A 187 -7.50 2.86 1.13
N TYR A 188 -8.34 3.46 0.28
CA TYR A 188 -9.76 3.64 0.50
C TYR A 188 -10.56 3.36 -0.77
N THR A 189 -11.64 2.61 -0.63
CA THR A 189 -12.67 2.51 -1.66
C THR A 189 -13.90 3.30 -1.23
N VAL A 190 -14.48 4.05 -2.17
CA VAL A 190 -15.75 4.76 -1.96
C VAL A 190 -16.73 4.31 -3.01
N THR A 191 -17.97 4.01 -2.61
CA THR A 191 -19.02 3.68 -3.57
C THR A 191 -19.87 4.89 -3.88
N ALA A 192 -20.10 5.15 -5.16
CA ALA A 192 -21.03 6.14 -5.67
C ALA A 192 -22.13 5.45 -6.48
N THR A 193 -23.33 6.02 -6.50
CA THR A 193 -24.45 5.50 -7.30
C THR A 193 -24.85 6.55 -8.32
N ILE A 194 -24.98 6.17 -9.58
CA ILE A 194 -25.47 7.04 -10.66
C ILE A 194 -26.64 6.33 -11.34
N GLY A 195 -27.84 6.88 -11.18
CA GLY A 195 -29.07 6.16 -11.55
C GLY A 195 -29.20 4.88 -10.72
N ASP A 196 -29.36 3.74 -11.40
CA ASP A 196 -29.46 2.41 -10.77
C ASP A 196 -28.11 1.66 -10.68
N GLU A 197 -27.03 2.25 -11.19
CA GLU A 197 -25.71 1.61 -11.22
C GLU A 197 -24.83 2.05 -10.06
N ARG A 198 -24.22 1.06 -9.39
CA ARG A 198 -23.27 1.27 -8.29
C ARG A 198 -21.83 1.17 -8.82
N TYR A 199 -21.07 2.22 -8.55
CA TYR A 199 -19.66 2.35 -8.90
C TYR A 199 -18.79 2.26 -7.65
N THR A 200 -17.60 1.67 -7.78
CA THR A 200 -16.59 1.63 -6.72
C THR A 200 -15.37 2.40 -7.20
N LEU A 201 -15.01 3.47 -6.51
CA LEU A 201 -13.82 4.27 -6.79
C LEU A 201 -12.68 3.79 -5.89
N GLY A 202 -11.51 3.54 -6.46
CA GLY A 202 -10.26 3.48 -5.70
C GLY A 202 -9.68 4.87 -5.53
N LEU A 203 -9.37 5.27 -4.30
CA LEU A 203 -8.81 6.59 -4.00
C LEU A 203 -7.31 6.52 -3.74
N PHE A 204 -6.53 7.20 -4.57
CA PHE A 204 -5.08 7.22 -4.54
C PHE A 204 -4.63 8.58 -4.02
N ASP A 205 -4.05 8.64 -2.81
CA ASP A 205 -3.41 9.86 -2.34
C ASP A 205 -2.00 9.96 -2.96
N ALA A 206 -1.78 11.01 -3.74
CA ALA A 206 -0.50 11.25 -4.41
C ALA A 206 0.49 12.00 -3.51
N ILE A 207 0.07 12.52 -2.36
CA ILE A 207 0.89 13.30 -1.44
C ILE A 207 1.68 12.35 -0.52
N GLY A 208 3.00 12.49 -0.50
CA GLY A 208 3.89 11.69 0.38
C GLY A 208 4.39 10.38 -0.22
N LEU A 209 4.04 10.06 -1.47
CA LEU A 209 4.65 8.97 -2.23
C LEU A 209 5.96 9.43 -2.88
N GLU A 210 6.98 8.56 -2.90
CA GLU A 210 8.17 8.78 -3.73
C GLU A 210 7.81 8.90 -5.21
N ASP A 211 8.56 9.71 -5.97
CA ASP A 211 8.25 10.11 -7.34
C ASP A 211 7.92 8.91 -8.26
N TYR A 212 8.57 7.77 -8.08
CA TYR A 212 8.33 6.56 -8.87
C TYR A 212 6.92 5.96 -8.66
N ASN A 213 6.48 5.80 -7.41
CA ASN A 213 5.18 5.21 -7.07
C ASN A 213 4.03 6.13 -7.47
N ARG A 214 4.27 7.43 -7.40
CA ARG A 214 3.35 8.47 -7.85
C ARG A 214 3.14 8.44 -9.37
N LEU A 215 4.20 8.21 -10.15
CA LEU A 215 4.08 8.12 -11.61
C LEU A 215 3.39 6.83 -12.08
N LEU A 216 3.58 5.72 -11.36
CA LEU A 216 2.86 4.48 -11.65
C LEU A 216 1.35 4.61 -11.40
N SER A 217 0.94 5.28 -10.32
CA SER A 217 -0.49 5.49 -10.02
C SER A 217 -1.15 6.41 -11.06
N TYR A 218 -0.42 7.37 -11.61
CA TYR A 218 -0.95 8.27 -12.65
C TYR A 218 -1.40 7.54 -13.90
N HIS A 219 -0.62 6.57 -14.36
CA HIS A 219 -0.97 5.79 -15.54
C HIS A 219 -2.21 4.90 -15.32
N GLN A 220 -2.65 4.68 -14.09
CA GLN A 220 -3.81 3.86 -13.76
C GLN A 220 -5.04 4.69 -13.40
N ALA A 221 -4.88 6.00 -13.21
CA ALA A 221 -5.98 6.88 -12.92
C ALA A 221 -6.93 6.99 -14.12
N ASP A 222 -8.23 6.93 -13.85
CA ASP A 222 -9.30 7.27 -14.81
C ASP A 222 -9.67 8.76 -14.71
N VAL A 223 -9.47 9.36 -13.53
CA VAL A 223 -9.76 10.77 -13.24
C VAL A 223 -8.86 11.25 -12.09
N PHE A 224 -8.46 12.52 -12.12
CA PHE A 224 -7.73 13.15 -11.01
C PHE A 224 -8.61 14.10 -10.20
N LEU A 225 -8.40 14.13 -8.88
CA LEU A 225 -8.93 15.15 -7.97
C LEU A 225 -7.79 16.05 -7.53
N ILE A 226 -7.79 17.31 -7.94
CA ILE A 226 -6.77 18.28 -7.54
C ILE A 226 -7.36 19.17 -6.45
N CYS A 227 -6.97 18.88 -5.20
CA CYS A 227 -7.49 19.56 -4.02
C CYS A 227 -6.63 20.77 -3.65
N PHE A 228 -7.28 21.85 -3.22
CA PHE A 228 -6.64 22.97 -2.53
C PHE A 228 -7.51 23.41 -1.33
N SER A 229 -6.94 24.13 -0.38
CA SER A 229 -7.70 24.72 0.73
C SER A 229 -8.15 26.12 0.35
N VAL A 230 -9.44 26.44 0.53
CA VAL A 230 -9.97 27.79 0.25
C VAL A 230 -9.38 28.86 1.16
N THR A 231 -8.76 28.47 2.28
CA THR A 231 -8.06 29.39 3.19
C THR A 231 -6.57 29.54 2.88
N SER A 232 -6.02 28.79 1.92
CA SER A 232 -4.60 28.81 1.55
C SER A 232 -4.37 29.21 0.09
N LEU A 233 -3.99 30.47 -0.13
CA LEU A 233 -3.63 31.00 -1.45
C LEU A 233 -2.46 30.23 -2.09
N ILE A 234 -1.49 29.79 -1.30
CA ILE A 234 -0.36 28.97 -1.78
C ILE A 234 -0.88 27.65 -2.37
N SER A 235 -1.79 26.98 -1.68
CA SER A 235 -2.38 25.73 -2.20
C SER A 235 -3.17 25.93 -3.48
N PHE A 236 -3.85 27.08 -3.61
CA PHE A 236 -4.60 27.48 -4.79
C PHE A 236 -3.69 27.77 -5.99
N GLU A 237 -2.57 28.46 -5.79
CA GLU A 237 -1.58 28.74 -6.84
C GLU A 237 -0.91 27.45 -7.34
N ASN A 238 -0.59 26.52 -6.43
CA ASN A 238 0.01 25.22 -6.75
C ASN A 238 -0.85 24.36 -7.69
N VAL A 239 -2.18 24.53 -7.70
CA VAL A 239 -3.07 23.83 -8.65
C VAL A 239 -2.61 24.05 -10.09
N LYS A 240 -2.34 25.30 -10.45
CA LYS A 240 -1.92 25.67 -11.81
C LYS A 240 -0.44 25.42 -12.02
N GLU A 241 0.40 25.85 -11.08
CA GLU A 241 1.85 25.92 -11.29
C GLU A 241 2.53 24.56 -11.19
N LYS A 242 1.94 23.64 -10.40
CA LYS A 242 2.50 22.33 -10.13
C LYS A 242 1.59 21.23 -10.67
N TRP A 243 0.41 21.06 -10.09
CA TRP A 243 -0.34 19.82 -10.22
C TRP A 243 -0.96 19.61 -11.60
N VAL A 244 -1.62 20.62 -12.17
CA VAL A 244 -2.17 20.51 -13.53
C VAL A 244 -1.06 20.37 -14.57
N SER A 245 0.04 21.11 -14.40
CA SER A 245 1.21 21.01 -15.29
C SER A 245 1.78 19.59 -15.31
N GLU A 246 1.95 18.99 -14.12
CA GLU A 246 2.48 17.64 -13.95
C GLU A 246 1.54 16.57 -14.53
N ILE A 247 0.23 16.65 -14.23
CA ILE A 247 -0.77 15.71 -14.76
C ILE A 247 -0.84 15.80 -16.28
N HIS A 248 -0.85 17.00 -16.87
CA HIS A 248 -0.83 17.15 -18.32
C HIS A 248 0.46 16.62 -18.96
N HIS A 249 1.60 16.72 -18.27
CA HIS A 249 2.85 16.17 -18.75
C HIS A 249 2.83 14.63 -18.83
N HIS A 250 2.29 13.96 -17.81
CA HIS A 250 2.32 12.50 -17.71
C HIS A 250 1.08 11.79 -18.27
N CYS A 251 -0.08 12.44 -18.20
CA CYS A 251 -1.39 11.92 -18.59
C CYS A 251 -2.14 12.94 -19.47
N PRO A 252 -1.63 13.24 -20.68
CA PRO A 252 -2.25 14.23 -21.56
C PRO A 252 -3.69 13.84 -21.90
N GLY A 253 -4.62 14.79 -21.71
CA GLY A 253 -6.03 14.62 -22.04
C GLY A 253 -6.86 13.88 -21.00
N ILE A 254 -6.29 13.47 -19.85
CA ILE A 254 -7.08 12.86 -18.78
C ILE A 254 -8.05 13.86 -18.15
N SER A 255 -9.24 13.40 -17.78
CA SER A 255 -10.18 14.21 -17.02
C SER A 255 -9.69 14.46 -15.60
N PHE A 256 -9.97 15.65 -15.09
CA PHE A 256 -9.67 16.02 -13.71
C PHE A 256 -10.69 17.03 -13.19
N LEU A 257 -10.88 17.01 -11.88
CA LEU A 257 -11.68 17.98 -11.15
C LEU A 257 -10.76 18.84 -10.29
N ILE A 258 -11.19 20.08 -10.04
CA ILE A 258 -10.60 20.93 -9.02
C ILE A 258 -11.53 20.94 -7.81
N VAL A 259 -10.97 20.69 -6.62
CA VAL A 259 -11.73 20.58 -5.37
C VAL A 259 -11.26 21.63 -4.37
N GLY A 260 -12.14 22.56 -4.02
CA GLY A 260 -11.93 23.53 -2.93
C GLY A 260 -12.34 22.93 -1.59
N THR A 261 -11.39 22.71 -0.70
CA THR A 261 -11.61 22.10 0.62
C THR A 261 -11.66 23.14 1.73
N GLN A 262 -12.18 22.76 2.90
CA GLN A 262 -12.27 23.61 4.11
C GLN A 262 -13.23 24.81 4.00
N ILE A 263 -14.32 24.68 3.22
CA ILE A 263 -15.38 25.69 3.25
C ILE A 263 -16.05 25.76 4.64
N GLY A 264 -16.46 26.96 5.04
CA GLY A 264 -17.14 27.18 6.32
C GLY A 264 -16.23 27.29 7.55
N MET A 265 -14.89 27.14 7.40
CA MET A 265 -13.93 27.54 8.43
C MET A 265 -13.88 29.08 8.51
N GLN A 266 -14.87 29.71 9.16
CA GLN A 266 -14.81 31.13 9.53
C GLN A 266 -14.18 31.29 10.93
N ASN A 267 -12.90 31.68 10.91
CA ASN A 267 -12.15 32.52 11.85
C ASN A 267 -12.44 32.43 13.37
N GLU A 268 -11.66 31.61 14.08
CA GLU A 268 -11.05 32.05 15.35
C GLU A 268 -9.51 32.28 15.22
N GLU A 269 -8.84 31.74 14.18
CA GLU A 269 -7.37 31.90 14.03
C GLU A 269 -6.91 32.93 12.97
N LEU A 270 -7.82 33.43 12.13
CA LEU A 270 -7.46 34.28 10.98
C LEU A 270 -7.37 35.79 11.29
N SER A 271 -7.31 36.16 12.58
CA SER A 271 -7.08 37.55 13.01
C SER A 271 -5.60 37.98 12.94
N GLN A 272 -4.66 37.07 12.63
CA GLN A 272 -3.22 37.37 12.62
C GLN A 272 -2.57 37.42 11.23
N GLN A 273 -3.23 36.96 10.17
CA GLN A 273 -2.69 37.05 8.81
C GLN A 273 -3.75 37.59 7.86
N SER A 274 -3.49 38.77 7.29
CA SER A 274 -4.36 39.57 6.42
C SER A 274 -4.61 38.95 5.02
N MET A 275 -4.80 37.64 4.92
CA MET A 275 -5.13 36.98 3.66
C MET A 275 -6.62 36.71 3.54
N LYS A 276 -7.23 37.21 2.45
CA LYS A 276 -8.63 36.92 2.11
C LYS A 276 -8.74 35.49 1.57
N PRO A 277 -9.76 34.71 1.98
CA PRO A 277 -10.02 33.39 1.43
C PRO A 277 -10.24 33.42 -0.09
N VAL A 278 -9.95 32.30 -0.75
CA VAL A 278 -10.30 32.07 -2.14
C VAL A 278 -11.82 31.96 -2.26
N THR A 279 -12.40 32.80 -3.10
CA THR A 279 -13.85 32.78 -3.36
C THR A 279 -14.23 31.70 -4.37
N SER A 280 -15.46 31.21 -4.32
CA SER A 280 -15.96 30.21 -5.28
C SER A 280 -15.85 30.69 -6.73
N LYS A 281 -16.06 31.98 -6.98
CA LYS A 281 -15.87 32.60 -8.30
C LYS A 281 -14.41 32.53 -8.79
N GLN A 282 -13.43 32.62 -7.90
CA GLN A 282 -12.02 32.42 -8.25
C GLN A 282 -11.71 30.96 -8.57
N GLY A 283 -12.26 30.02 -7.80
CA GLY A 283 -12.15 28.58 -8.04
C GLY A 283 -12.75 28.16 -9.39
N GLU A 284 -13.99 28.59 -9.68
CA GLU A 284 -14.67 28.35 -10.97
C GLU A 284 -13.88 28.92 -12.15
N LYS A 285 -13.37 30.16 -12.00
CA LYS A 285 -12.56 30.80 -13.05
C LYS A 285 -11.26 30.03 -13.30
N LEU A 286 -10.63 29.50 -12.25
CA LEU A 286 -9.44 28.67 -12.38
C LEU A 286 -9.75 27.35 -13.09
N ALA A 287 -10.80 26.63 -12.66
CA ALA A 287 -11.24 25.38 -13.27
C ALA A 287 -11.53 25.54 -14.77
N LYS A 288 -12.29 26.57 -15.14
CA LYS A 288 -12.58 26.89 -16.54
C LYS A 288 -11.31 27.21 -17.32
N LYS A 289 -10.36 27.94 -16.72
CA LYS A 289 -9.10 28.30 -17.38
C LYS A 289 -8.19 27.09 -17.62
N LEU A 290 -8.19 26.12 -16.70
CA LEU A 290 -7.32 24.94 -16.77
C LEU A 290 -7.94 23.78 -17.54
N GLY A 291 -9.23 23.85 -17.89
CA GLY A 291 -9.93 22.77 -18.60
C GLY A 291 -10.38 21.64 -17.68
N ALA A 292 -10.56 21.91 -16.38
CA ALA A 292 -11.12 20.94 -15.45
C ALA A 292 -12.57 20.60 -15.83
N THR A 293 -12.96 19.33 -15.67
CA THR A 293 -14.33 18.89 -15.97
C THR A 293 -15.36 19.55 -15.03
N LYS A 294 -14.97 19.76 -13.77
CA LYS A 294 -15.83 20.38 -12.76
C LYS A 294 -14.99 21.07 -11.68
N TYR A 295 -15.56 22.11 -11.09
CA TYR A 295 -15.15 22.67 -9.80
C TYR A 295 -16.17 22.28 -8.74
N VAL A 296 -15.71 21.73 -7.61
CA VAL A 296 -16.56 21.35 -6.48
C VAL A 296 -15.94 21.89 -5.20
N GLU A 297 -16.75 22.49 -4.33
CA GLU A 297 -16.35 22.85 -2.97
C GLU A 297 -16.90 21.83 -1.98
N CYS A 298 -16.11 21.48 -0.96
CA CYS A 298 -16.56 20.57 0.09
C CYS A 298 -15.95 20.91 1.44
N SER A 299 -16.67 20.53 2.50
CA SER A 299 -16.16 20.58 3.87
C SER A 299 -16.22 19.19 4.48
N VAL A 300 -15.06 18.69 4.90
CA VAL A 300 -14.97 17.43 5.63
C VAL A 300 -15.63 17.56 7.01
N LEU A 301 -15.58 18.74 7.61
CA LEU A 301 -16.11 18.98 8.96
C LEU A 301 -17.64 18.99 8.98
N SER A 302 -18.29 19.68 8.03
CA SER A 302 -19.76 19.66 7.90
C SER A 302 -20.29 18.53 7.02
N GLN A 303 -19.40 17.73 6.42
CA GLN A 303 -19.71 16.72 5.40
C GLN A 303 -20.41 17.29 4.14
N GLU A 304 -20.40 18.62 3.99
CA GLU A 304 -21.03 19.31 2.88
C GLU A 304 -20.34 18.95 1.57
N SER A 305 -21.14 18.52 0.59
CA SER A 305 -20.72 18.23 -0.79
C SER A 305 -19.61 17.18 -0.97
N VAL A 306 -19.17 16.49 0.10
CA VAL A 306 -18.14 15.43 0.03
C VAL A 306 -18.57 14.30 -0.90
N LYS A 307 -19.82 13.82 -0.79
CA LYS A 307 -20.37 12.81 -1.70
C LYS A 307 -20.45 13.30 -3.15
N ASN A 308 -20.70 14.60 -3.34
CA ASN A 308 -20.81 15.20 -4.66
C ASN A 308 -19.46 15.22 -5.40
N VAL A 309 -18.34 15.40 -4.69
CA VAL A 309 -16.99 15.29 -5.26
C VAL A 309 -16.80 13.94 -5.96
N PHE A 310 -17.14 12.84 -5.28
CA PHE A 310 -16.99 11.50 -5.83
C PHE A 310 -18.00 11.20 -6.94
N TYR A 311 -19.23 11.70 -6.82
CA TYR A 311 -20.22 11.59 -7.89
C TYR A 311 -19.73 12.25 -9.18
N GLU A 312 -19.26 13.50 -9.11
CA GLU A 312 -18.73 14.25 -10.26
C GLU A 312 -17.44 13.61 -10.82
N ALA A 313 -16.63 12.97 -9.97
CA ALA A 313 -15.46 12.20 -10.41
C ALA A 313 -15.86 11.01 -11.32
N VAL A 314 -16.89 10.25 -10.94
CA VAL A 314 -17.40 9.15 -11.77
C VAL A 314 -18.00 9.69 -13.08
N VAL A 315 -18.75 10.80 -13.03
CA VAL A 315 -19.29 11.44 -14.24
C VAL A 315 -18.16 11.87 -15.19
N ALA A 316 -17.09 12.47 -14.65
CA ALA A 316 -15.93 12.89 -15.44
C ALA A 316 -15.20 11.71 -16.08
N ALA A 317 -14.96 10.63 -15.33
CA ALA A 317 -14.34 9.42 -15.85
C ALA A 317 -15.15 8.81 -17.01
N ARG A 318 -16.50 8.83 -16.92
CA ARG A 318 -17.40 8.27 -17.96
C ARG A 318 -17.45 9.08 -19.25
N ASN A 319 -17.31 10.40 -19.18
CA ASN A 319 -17.48 11.31 -20.32
C ASN A 319 -16.20 11.52 -21.14
N THR A 320 -15.15 10.72 -20.90
CA THR A 320 -13.94 10.77 -21.72
C THR A 320 -14.17 9.99 -23.02
N ASP A 321 -14.12 10.67 -24.16
CA ASP A 321 -14.07 10.05 -25.51
C ASP A 321 -12.73 9.34 -25.79
N LEU A 322 -11.78 9.44 -24.85
CA LEU A 322 -10.66 8.51 -24.82
C LEU A 322 -11.28 7.13 -24.74
N PRO A 323 -11.00 6.21 -25.68
CA PRO A 323 -11.44 4.83 -25.50
C PRO A 323 -11.06 4.45 -24.09
N ILE A 324 -11.97 3.81 -23.32
CA ILE A 324 -11.56 3.02 -22.17
C ILE A 324 -10.56 2.06 -22.78
N ILE A 325 -9.29 2.44 -22.82
CA ILE A 325 -8.30 1.68 -23.52
C ILE A 325 -8.32 0.45 -22.63
N LYS A 326 -8.78 -0.66 -23.19
CA LYS A 326 -8.25 -1.97 -22.84
C LYS A 326 -6.76 -1.85 -23.14
N ARG A 327 -6.01 -1.06 -22.35
CA ARG A 327 -4.58 -0.85 -22.50
C ARG A 327 -4.07 -2.28 -22.49
N PRO A 328 -3.36 -2.72 -23.54
CA PRO A 328 -2.91 -4.10 -23.60
C PRO A 328 -2.25 -4.39 -22.26
N ARG A 329 -2.84 -5.32 -21.50
CA ARG A 329 -2.44 -5.66 -20.12
C ARG A 329 -1.09 -6.39 -20.09
N ASN A 330 -0.29 -6.23 -21.14
CA ASN A 330 0.93 -6.94 -21.47
C ASN A 330 2.07 -5.94 -21.59
N LYS A 331 3.03 -6.08 -20.67
CA LYS A 331 4.40 -5.55 -20.66
C LYS A 331 4.55 -4.13 -21.21
N LEU A 332 4.51 -3.15 -20.30
CA LEU A 332 5.27 -1.91 -20.51
C LEU A 332 6.74 -2.34 -20.69
N ASP A 333 7.29 -2.15 -21.88
CA ASP A 333 8.72 -2.34 -22.10
C ASP A 333 9.43 -1.20 -21.36
N ILE A 334 9.97 -1.53 -20.19
CA ILE A 334 10.57 -0.62 -19.19
C ILE A 334 12.00 -0.21 -19.56
N MET A 335 12.59 -0.84 -20.58
CA MET A 335 13.96 -0.56 -21.03
C MET A 335 14.18 0.89 -21.50
N PRO A 336 13.27 1.57 -22.22
CA PRO A 336 13.46 2.95 -22.65
C PRO A 336 13.42 3.98 -21.50
N LEU A 337 12.70 3.68 -20.41
CA LEU A 337 12.61 4.54 -19.22
C LEU A 337 13.88 4.43 -18.36
N LEU A 338 14.40 3.21 -18.15
CA LEU A 338 15.70 2.98 -17.51
C LEU A 338 16.86 3.63 -18.28
N HIS A 339 16.79 3.64 -19.62
CA HIS A 339 17.81 4.28 -20.46
C HIS A 339 17.81 5.81 -20.38
N LYS A 340 16.66 6.43 -20.07
CA LYS A 340 16.56 7.88 -19.82
C LYS A 340 17.06 8.25 -18.42
N MET A 341 16.84 7.40 -17.41
CA MET A 341 17.34 7.62 -16.04
C MET A 341 18.87 7.56 -15.94
N ASN A 342 19.54 6.74 -16.75
CA ASN A 342 21.01 6.67 -16.78
C ASN A 342 21.69 7.90 -17.42
N LYS A 343 20.93 8.84 -18.02
CA LYS A 343 21.47 10.10 -18.57
C LYS A 343 21.39 11.28 -17.61
N TRP A 344 20.81 11.09 -16.42
CA TRP A 344 20.67 12.11 -15.38
C TRP A 344 21.55 11.77 -14.16
N LYS A 345 22.82 11.43 -14.43
CA LYS A 345 23.88 11.40 -13.42
C LYS A 345 24.69 12.69 -13.47
#